data_AF-A0A292Z7J5-F1
#
_entry.id   AF-A0A292Z7J5-F1
#
_cell.length_a   1.000
_cell.length_b   1.000
_cell.length_c   1.000
_cell.angle_alpha   90.00
_cell.angle_beta   90.00
_cell.angle_gamma   90.00
#
_symmetry.space_group_name_H-M   'P 1'
#
loop_
_entity.id
_entity.type
_entity.pdbx_description
1 polymer ?
#
loop_
_entity_poly.entity_id
_entity_poly.type
_entity_poly.pdbx_seq_one_letter_code
_entity_poly.pdbx_strand_id
1 'polypeptide(L)'
;MGLTFADRLNMVFAAFLQPPNEIGERVEWTNTQVVRAMEHLHGRPICTVGHLRSLRNGSRTKPSVEIASSLARTFEYLSRTEPEPGRASALAAYLVLDPAEGRAEDLDTIRGIHSQLEQAIAVRDSRPQVVGIMARLGDLEDEESLQAVEALVEQLGQEEKSRRGMLRRRR
;
A
#
# COMPACT_ATOMS: atom_id res chain seq x y z
N MET A 1 -8.16 19.53 -2.89
CA MET A 1 -7.18 19.00 -1.92
C MET A 1 -6.66 17.68 -2.47
N GLY A 2 -5.35 17.45 -2.46
CA GLY A 2 -4.77 16.20 -2.97
C GLY A 2 -4.96 15.05 -1.98
N LEU A 3 -4.94 13.81 -2.49
CA LEU A 3 -4.99 12.58 -1.69
C LEU A 3 -3.82 12.55 -0.69
N THR A 4 -4.10 12.55 0.61
CA THR A 4 -3.02 12.45 1.62
C THR A 4 -2.50 11.01 1.70
N PHE A 5 -1.34 10.81 2.35
CA PHE A 5 -0.88 9.45 2.66
C PHE A 5 -1.91 8.69 3.52
N ALA A 6 -2.57 9.36 4.46
CA ALA A 6 -3.59 8.76 5.31
C ALA A 6 -4.80 8.28 4.49
N ASP A 7 -5.29 9.10 3.55
CA ASP A 7 -6.40 8.72 2.67
C ASP A 7 -6.05 7.49 1.84
N ARG A 8 -4.84 7.48 1.26
CA ARG A 8 -4.36 6.37 0.44
C ARG A 8 -4.18 5.11 1.26
N LEU A 9 -3.60 5.21 2.46
CA LEU A 9 -3.44 4.06 3.35
C LEU A 9 -4.79 3.50 3.78
N ASN A 10 -5.75 4.36 4.17
CA ASN A 10 -7.09 3.90 4.55
C ASN A 10 -7.84 3.27 3.37
N MET A 11 -7.62 3.75 2.14
CA MET A 11 -8.14 3.10 0.93
C MET A 11 -7.61 1.66 0.78
N VAL A 12 -6.32 1.44 1.08
CA VAL A 12 -5.75 0.07 1.08
C VAL A 12 -6.40 -0.79 2.16
N PHE A 13 -6.58 -0.27 3.38
CA PHE A 13 -7.29 -1.01 4.45
C PHE A 13 -8.72 -1.38 4.06
N ALA A 14 -9.43 -0.46 3.39
CA ALA A 14 -10.80 -0.67 2.96
C ALA A 14 -10.88 -1.68 1.80
N ALA A 15 -9.90 -1.71 0.90
CA ALA A 15 -9.88 -2.64 -0.24
C ALA A 15 -9.42 -4.05 0.17
N PHE A 16 -8.44 -4.17 1.06
CA PHE A 16 -7.85 -5.43 1.49
C PHE A 16 -8.44 -5.87 2.82
N LEU A 17 -9.55 -6.61 2.78
CA LEU A 17 -10.21 -7.10 3.98
C LEU A 17 -9.67 -8.46 4.44
N GLN A 18 -10.04 -8.84 5.66
CA GLN A 18 -9.89 -10.21 6.12
C GLN A 18 -10.77 -11.16 5.29
N PRO A 19 -10.40 -12.44 5.18
CA PRO A 19 -11.30 -13.48 4.68
C PRO A 19 -12.65 -13.44 5.42
N PRO A 20 -13.74 -13.90 4.78
CA PRO A 20 -15.05 -13.89 5.38
C PRO A 20 -15.06 -14.70 6.68
N ASN A 21 -15.69 -14.15 7.71
CA ASN A 21 -15.89 -14.84 8.99
C ASN A 21 -16.98 -15.92 8.88
N GLU A 22 -17.32 -16.56 10.00
CA GLU A 22 -18.29 -17.67 10.05
C GLU A 22 -19.69 -17.30 9.55
N ILE A 23 -20.05 -16.01 9.60
CA ILE A 23 -21.33 -15.47 9.11
C ILE A 23 -21.21 -14.87 7.69
N GLY A 24 -20.07 -15.03 7.03
CA GLY A 24 -19.81 -14.56 5.67
C GLY A 24 -19.43 -13.08 5.56
N GLU A 25 -19.26 -12.38 6.68
CA GLU A 25 -18.89 -10.97 6.69
C GLU A 25 -17.38 -10.77 6.58
N ARG A 26 -16.97 -9.75 5.84
CA ARG A 26 -15.57 -9.33 5.71
C ARG A 26 -15.35 -8.08 6.53
N VAL A 27 -14.25 -8.05 7.27
CA VAL A 27 -13.88 -6.93 8.15
C VAL A 27 -12.47 -6.43 7.83
N GLU A 28 -12.20 -5.15 8.05
CA GLU A 28 -10.86 -4.59 7.86
C GLU A 28 -9.84 -5.28 8.77
N TRP A 29 -8.59 -5.35 8.32
CA TRP A 29 -7.48 -5.70 9.21
C TRP A 29 -7.29 -4.61 10.28
N THR A 30 -7.07 -5.03 11.51
CA THR A 30 -6.70 -4.11 12.59
C THR A 30 -5.23 -3.69 12.45
N ASN A 31 -4.88 -2.52 12.98
CA ASN A 31 -3.48 -2.06 13.01
C ASN A 31 -2.54 -3.08 13.69
N THR A 32 -3.03 -3.77 14.72
CA THR A 32 -2.26 -4.81 15.43
C THR A 32 -2.02 -6.02 14.54
N GLN A 33 -3.02 -6.48 13.78
CA GLN A 33 -2.84 -7.60 12.84
C GLN A 33 -1.86 -7.25 11.72
N VAL A 34 -1.97 -6.05 11.14
CA VAL A 34 -1.05 -5.60 10.09
C VAL A 34 0.38 -5.51 10.62
N VAL A 35 0.60 -4.90 11.79
CA VAL A 35 1.96 -4.81 12.38
C VAL A 35 2.54 -6.19 12.66
N ARG A 36 1.75 -7.13 13.19
CA ARG A 36 2.20 -8.52 13.43
C ARG A 36 2.54 -9.25 12.13
N ALA A 37 1.73 -9.08 11.08
CA ALA A 37 2.00 -9.67 9.77
C ALA A 37 3.29 -9.09 9.16
N MET A 38 3.50 -7.79 9.30
CA MET A 38 4.70 -7.09 8.86
C MET A 38 5.95 -7.57 9.63
N GLU A 39 5.86 -7.71 10.95
CA GLU A 39 6.93 -8.29 11.78
C GLU A 39 7.27 -9.72 11.35
N HIS A 40 6.25 -10.55 11.11
CA HIS A 40 6.42 -11.93 10.66
C HIS A 40 7.11 -11.99 9.29
N LEU A 41 6.67 -11.17 8.34
CA LEU A 41 7.20 -11.14 6.97
C LEU A 41 8.67 -10.70 6.92
N HIS A 42 9.05 -9.74 7.78
CA HIS A 42 10.38 -9.15 7.76
C HIS A 42 11.35 -9.71 8.80
N GLY A 43 10.88 -10.58 9.70
CA GLY A 43 11.67 -11.17 10.79
C GLY A 43 12.14 -10.16 11.84
N ARG A 44 11.63 -8.92 11.81
CA ARG A 44 12.00 -7.82 12.72
C ARG A 44 10.88 -6.77 12.81
N PRO A 45 10.80 -6.01 13.92
CA PRO A 45 9.89 -4.87 14.02
C PRO A 45 10.32 -3.73 13.08
N ILE A 46 9.46 -3.38 12.12
CA ILE A 46 9.66 -2.24 11.21
C ILE A 46 8.79 -1.04 11.60
N CYS A 47 7.59 -1.27 12.13
CA CYS A 47 6.64 -0.23 12.51
C CYS A 47 5.91 -0.64 13.79
N THR A 48 5.60 0.32 14.66
CA THR A 48 4.79 0.06 15.87
C THR A 48 3.31 0.32 15.60
N VAL A 49 2.43 -0.28 16.40
CA VAL A 49 0.97 -0.05 16.30
C VAL A 49 0.60 1.44 16.45
N GLY A 50 1.28 2.15 17.36
CA GLY A 50 1.10 3.59 17.54
C GLY A 50 1.56 4.43 16.35
N HIS A 51 2.66 4.02 15.70
CA HIS A 51 3.14 4.67 14.48
C HIS A 51 2.16 4.44 13.33
N LEU A 52 1.70 3.21 13.10
CA LEU A 52 0.69 2.90 12.08
C LEU A 52 -0.62 3.65 12.30
N ARG A 53 -1.08 3.75 13.55
CA ARG A 53 -2.24 4.58 13.91
C ARG A 53 -2.03 6.05 13.53
N SER A 54 -0.84 6.57 13.80
CA SER A 54 -0.48 7.95 13.49
C SER A 54 -0.41 8.23 11.99
N LEU A 55 -0.04 7.23 11.19
CA LEU A 55 -0.08 7.31 9.73
C LEU A 55 -1.53 7.32 9.20
N ARG A 56 -2.38 6.42 9.72
CA ARG A 56 -3.80 6.31 9.29
C ARG A 56 -4.65 7.53 9.63
N ASN A 57 -4.34 8.24 10.72
CA ASN A 57 -5.09 9.43 11.12
C ASN A 57 -4.47 10.75 10.61
N GLY A 58 -3.38 10.69 9.83
CA GLY A 58 -2.71 11.86 9.28
C GLY A 58 -1.88 12.68 10.26
N SER A 59 -1.75 12.29 11.52
CA SER A 59 -0.85 12.96 12.48
C SER A 59 0.63 12.77 12.12
N ARG A 60 0.95 11.73 11.34
CA ARG A 60 2.20 11.56 10.60
C ARG A 60 1.87 11.43 9.13
N THR A 61 2.43 12.31 8.30
CA THR A 61 2.04 12.43 6.88
C THR A 61 3.06 11.86 5.89
N LYS A 62 4.31 11.68 6.33
CA LYS A 62 5.42 11.21 5.48
C LYS A 62 6.15 10.03 6.14
N PRO A 63 5.73 8.78 5.89
CA PRO A 63 6.52 7.62 6.29
C PRO A 63 7.84 7.54 5.51
N SER A 64 8.78 6.71 5.96
CA SER A 64 9.93 6.36 5.12
C SER A 64 9.50 5.44 3.98
N VAL A 65 10.28 5.40 2.90
CA VAL A 65 10.06 4.46 1.78
C VAL A 65 10.05 3.01 2.30
N GLU A 66 10.92 2.68 3.26
CA GLU A 66 10.94 1.35 3.89
C GLU A 66 9.59 0.99 4.53
N ILE A 67 8.98 1.90 5.29
CA ILE A 67 7.68 1.64 5.94
C ILE A 67 6.57 1.52 4.90
N ALA A 68 6.52 2.41 3.89
CA ALA A 68 5.52 2.37 2.84
C ALA A 68 5.60 1.08 2.01
N SER A 69 6.80 0.67 1.60
CA SER A 69 7.02 -0.58 0.86
C SER A 69 6.76 -1.83 1.70
N SER A 70 7.10 -1.81 3.00
CA SER A 70 6.75 -2.90 3.91
C SER A 70 5.24 -3.05 4.11
N LEU A 71 4.50 -1.94 4.18
CA LEU A 71 3.04 -1.98 4.23
C LEU A 71 2.46 -2.60 2.96
N ALA A 72 2.94 -2.19 1.79
CA ALA A 72 2.50 -2.77 0.51
C ALA A 72 2.71 -4.30 0.45
N ARG A 73 3.91 -4.78 0.80
CA ARG A 73 4.22 -6.22 0.87
C ARG A 73 3.38 -6.96 1.90
N THR A 74 3.05 -6.31 3.01
CA THR A 74 2.21 -6.91 4.06
C THR A 74 0.79 -7.14 3.53
N PHE A 75 0.20 -6.18 2.81
CA PHE A 75 -1.14 -6.34 2.25
C PHE A 75 -1.21 -7.38 1.12
N GLU A 76 -0.18 -7.48 0.30
CA GLU A 76 -0.04 -8.60 -0.65
C GLU A 76 -0.03 -9.94 0.10
N TYR A 77 0.83 -10.09 1.11
CA TYR A 77 0.90 -11.30 1.93
C TYR A 77 -0.44 -11.65 2.57
N LEU A 78 -1.16 -10.67 3.11
CA LEU A 78 -2.47 -10.87 3.75
C LEU A 78 -3.56 -11.28 2.76
N SER A 79 -3.42 -10.94 1.48
CA SER A 79 -4.36 -11.30 0.41
C SER A 79 -4.06 -12.64 -0.27
N ARG A 80 -2.96 -13.32 0.07
CA ARG A 80 -2.47 -14.51 -0.65
C ARG A 80 -3.43 -15.70 -0.72
N THR A 81 -4.40 -15.76 0.20
CA THR A 81 -5.40 -16.83 0.28
C THR A 81 -6.67 -16.52 -0.49
N GLU A 82 -6.79 -15.30 -1.03
CA GLU A 82 -7.90 -14.92 -1.90
C GLU A 82 -7.71 -15.52 -3.30
N PRO A 83 -8.81 -15.80 -4.03
CA PRO A 83 -8.74 -16.30 -5.40
C PRO A 83 -7.93 -15.41 -6.35
N GLU A 84 -7.89 -14.11 -6.08
CA GLU A 84 -7.06 -13.13 -6.78
C GLU A 84 -6.32 -12.24 -5.76
N PRO A 85 -5.05 -12.56 -5.40
CA PRO A 85 -4.28 -11.75 -4.46
C PRO A 85 -3.87 -10.41 -5.08
N GLY A 86 -3.78 -9.36 -4.25
CA GLY A 86 -3.28 -8.06 -4.71
C GLY A 86 -1.76 -8.05 -4.87
N ARG A 87 -1.25 -7.38 -5.90
CA ARG A 87 0.19 -7.28 -6.20
C ARG A 87 0.86 -6.14 -5.42
N ALA A 88 1.96 -6.42 -4.69
CA ALA A 88 2.62 -5.41 -3.85
C ALA A 88 3.29 -4.28 -4.63
N SER A 89 3.69 -4.49 -5.88
CA SER A 89 4.37 -3.47 -6.69
C SER A 89 3.48 -2.23 -6.86
N ALA A 90 2.26 -2.40 -7.35
CA ALA A 90 1.32 -1.29 -7.54
C ALA A 90 0.94 -0.62 -6.20
N LEU A 91 0.76 -1.39 -5.13
CA LEU A 91 0.55 -0.83 -3.79
C LEU A 91 1.75 -0.04 -3.28
N ALA A 92 2.97 -0.48 -3.58
CA ALA A 92 4.19 0.24 -3.20
C ALA A 92 4.27 1.56 -3.95
N ALA A 93 4.07 1.58 -5.28
CA ALA A 93 4.01 2.83 -6.04
C ALA A 93 2.95 3.78 -5.48
N TYR A 94 1.76 3.27 -5.20
CA TYR A 94 0.65 4.04 -4.65
C TYR A 94 0.89 4.61 -3.25
N LEU A 95 1.68 3.95 -2.41
CA LEU A 95 1.99 4.43 -1.05
C LEU A 95 3.28 5.27 -1.00
N VAL A 96 4.24 5.00 -1.88
CA VAL A 96 5.57 5.64 -1.89
C VAL A 96 5.55 6.97 -2.64
N LEU A 97 4.88 7.05 -3.80
CA LEU A 97 4.83 8.29 -4.58
C LEU A 97 4.15 9.40 -3.78
N ASP A 98 4.68 10.63 -3.79
CA ASP A 98 4.06 11.77 -3.10
C ASP A 98 3.24 12.59 -4.12
N PRO A 99 1.90 12.64 -4.02
CA PRO A 99 1.09 13.43 -4.94
C PRO A 99 1.33 14.95 -4.85
N ALA A 100 2.04 15.43 -3.82
CA ALA A 100 2.40 16.83 -3.70
C ALA A 100 3.75 17.17 -4.36
N GLU A 101 4.62 16.18 -4.56
CA GLU A 101 6.01 16.36 -5.02
C GLU A 101 6.34 15.57 -6.31
N GLY A 102 5.43 14.70 -6.77
CA GLY A 102 5.60 13.84 -7.93
C GLY A 102 5.41 14.54 -9.29
N ARG A 103 5.90 13.89 -10.35
CA ARG A 103 5.69 14.33 -11.74
C ARG A 103 4.24 14.09 -12.18
N ALA A 104 3.83 14.66 -13.31
CA ALA A 104 2.49 14.44 -13.86
C ALA A 104 2.18 12.95 -14.07
N GLU A 105 3.16 12.19 -14.55
CA GLU A 105 3.07 10.73 -14.72
C GLU A 105 2.79 9.99 -13.39
N ASP A 106 3.50 10.36 -12.31
CA ASP A 106 3.29 9.78 -10.98
C ASP A 106 1.87 10.05 -10.46
N LEU A 107 1.35 11.25 -10.72
CA LEU A 107 -0.02 11.64 -10.34
C LEU A 107 -1.07 10.83 -11.09
N ASP A 108 -0.86 10.59 -12.38
CA ASP A 108 -1.77 9.79 -13.19
C ASP A 108 -1.73 8.32 -12.75
N THR A 109 -0.55 7.78 -12.41
CA THR A 109 -0.43 6.45 -11.79
C THR A 109 -1.20 6.38 -10.46
N ILE A 110 -1.01 7.34 -9.55
CA ILE A 110 -1.72 7.37 -8.26
C ILE A 110 -3.23 7.42 -8.47
N ARG A 111 -3.72 8.26 -9.39
CA ARG A 111 -5.15 8.39 -9.69
C ARG A 111 -5.74 7.14 -10.32
N GLY A 112 -5.03 6.50 -11.25
CA GLY A 112 -5.44 5.26 -11.88
C GLY A 112 -5.62 4.15 -10.86
N ILE A 113 -4.62 3.96 -9.99
CA ILE A 113 -4.68 2.98 -8.89
C ILE A 113 -5.82 3.33 -7.91
N HIS A 114 -5.96 4.60 -7.52
CA HIS A 114 -7.03 5.02 -6.62
C HIS A 114 -8.42 4.67 -7.16
N SER A 115 -8.68 5.00 -8.43
CA SER A 115 -9.96 4.71 -9.08
C SER A 115 -10.24 3.20 -9.17
N GLN A 116 -9.22 2.37 -9.37
CA GLN A 116 -9.37 0.92 -9.37
C GLN A 116 -9.75 0.39 -7.99
N LEU A 117 -9.15 0.92 -6.90
CA LEU A 117 -9.49 0.55 -5.53
C LEU A 117 -10.93 0.99 -5.17
N GLU A 118 -11.36 2.18 -5.60
CA GLU A 118 -12.74 2.63 -5.40
C GLU A 118 -13.76 1.72 -6.10
N GLN A 119 -13.48 1.35 -7.36
CA GLN A 119 -14.34 0.44 -8.13
C GLN A 119 -14.41 -0.95 -7.48
N ALA A 120 -13.26 -1.48 -7.02
CA ALA A 120 -13.19 -2.74 -6.30
C ALA A 120 -14.10 -2.75 -5.06
N ILE A 121 -14.02 -1.69 -4.25
CA ILE A 121 -14.86 -1.51 -3.06
C ILE A 121 -16.35 -1.45 -3.43
N ALA A 122 -16.72 -0.65 -4.44
CA ALA A 122 -18.10 -0.52 -4.88
C ALA A 122 -18.69 -1.84 -5.42
N VAL A 123 -17.91 -2.61 -6.18
CA VAL A 123 -18.33 -3.92 -6.70
C VAL A 123 -18.55 -4.91 -5.55
N ARG A 124 -17.64 -4.95 -4.57
CA ARG A 124 -17.80 -5.79 -3.37
C ARG A 124 -19.06 -5.43 -2.59
N ASP A 125 -19.27 -4.15 -2.29
CA ASP A 125 -20.38 -3.69 -1.46
C ASP A 125 -21.74 -3.93 -2.14
N SER A 126 -21.79 -3.95 -3.48
CA SER A 126 -22.99 -4.28 -4.25
C SER A 126 -23.25 -5.78 -4.42
N ARG A 127 -22.25 -6.66 -4.23
CA ARG A 127 -22.36 -8.13 -4.38
C ARG A 127 -21.49 -8.89 -3.35
N PRO A 128 -21.81 -8.81 -2.05
CA PRO A 128 -20.97 -9.35 -0.97
C PRO A 128 -20.75 -10.88 -1.04
N GLN A 129 -21.67 -11.62 -1.67
CA GLN A 129 -21.63 -13.08 -1.75
C GLN A 129 -20.81 -13.63 -2.93
N VAL A 130 -20.44 -12.78 -3.89
CA VAL A 130 -19.82 -13.21 -5.16
C VAL A 130 -18.33 -12.86 -5.23
N VAL A 131 -17.83 -12.04 -4.30
CA VAL A 131 -16.56 -11.36 -4.51
C VAL A 131 -15.66 -11.51 -3.29
N GLY A 132 -14.87 -12.59 -3.29
CA GLY A 132 -13.57 -12.58 -2.61
C GLY A 132 -12.45 -12.00 -3.44
N ILE A 133 -12.78 -11.15 -4.41
CA ILE A 133 -11.96 -10.98 -5.60
C ILE A 133 -11.80 -9.48 -5.89
N MET A 134 -10.57 -9.12 -6.27
CA MET A 134 -10.19 -7.92 -6.99
C MET A 134 -9.96 -6.66 -6.17
N ALA A 135 -8.78 -6.56 -5.56
CA ALA A 135 -7.93 -5.42 -5.92
C ALA A 135 -7.13 -5.82 -7.17
N ARG A 136 -7.81 -6.01 -8.31
CA ARG A 136 -7.10 -5.87 -9.59
C ARG A 136 -6.76 -4.40 -9.68
N LEU A 137 -5.58 -4.07 -9.18
CA LEU A 137 -4.83 -3.00 -9.80
C LEU A 137 -4.56 -3.53 -11.22
N GLY A 138 -5.45 -3.18 -12.15
CA GLY A 138 -5.60 -3.83 -13.46
C GLY A 138 -4.29 -3.80 -14.25
N ASP A 139 -4.03 -4.89 -14.96
CA ASP A 139 -3.01 -5.06 -16.01
C ASP A 139 -1.68 -4.31 -15.83
N LEU A 140 -0.93 -4.70 -14.80
CA LEU A 140 0.53 -4.77 -14.90
C LEU A 140 0.94 -6.23 -15.16
N GLU A 141 0.23 -6.95 -16.03
CA GLU A 141 0.70 -8.24 -16.57
C GLU A 141 1.81 -8.07 -17.62
N ASP A 142 2.10 -6.82 -17.99
CA ASP A 142 3.35 -6.49 -18.63
C ASP A 142 4.51 -6.62 -17.63
N GLU A 143 5.41 -7.56 -17.90
CA GLU A 143 6.61 -7.82 -17.10
C GLU A 143 7.51 -6.58 -17.03
N GLU A 144 7.50 -5.71 -18.05
CA GLU A 144 8.24 -4.43 -18.04
C GLU A 144 7.68 -3.48 -16.99
N SER A 145 6.37 -3.42 -16.83
CA SER A 145 5.74 -2.51 -15.86
C SER A 145 5.98 -2.95 -14.40
N LEU A 146 6.14 -4.25 -14.14
CA LEU A 146 6.56 -4.76 -12.81
C LEU A 146 8.02 -4.44 -12.51
N GLN A 147 8.91 -4.62 -13.49
CA GLN A 147 10.32 -4.25 -13.39
C GLN A 147 10.48 -2.73 -13.20
N ALA A 148 9.66 -1.92 -13.88
CA ALA A 148 9.67 -0.47 -13.75
C ALA A 148 9.31 -0.01 -12.34
N VAL A 149 8.33 -0.66 -11.69
CA VAL A 149 7.94 -0.33 -10.31
C VAL A 149 9.00 -0.80 -9.31
N GLU A 150 9.60 -1.97 -9.49
CA GLU A 150 10.71 -2.44 -8.65
C GLU A 150 11.93 -1.53 -8.77
N ALA A 151 12.30 -1.16 -10.00
CA ALA A 151 13.36 -0.19 -10.29
C ALA A 151 13.06 1.20 -9.69
N LEU A 152 11.80 1.66 -9.75
CA LEU A 152 11.38 2.92 -9.14
C LEU A 152 11.50 2.88 -7.61
N VAL A 153 11.07 1.79 -6.97
CA VAL A 153 11.22 1.62 -5.51
C VAL A 153 12.70 1.58 -5.12
N GLU A 154 13.54 0.91 -5.91
CA GLU A 154 14.98 0.87 -5.68
C GLU A 154 15.61 2.26 -5.85
N GLN A 155 15.27 2.97 -6.93
CA GLN A 155 15.75 4.31 -7.22
C GLN A 155 15.36 5.29 -6.10
N LEU A 156 14.09 5.31 -5.68
CA LEU A 156 13.62 6.17 -4.60
C LEU A 156 14.33 5.82 -3.27
N GLY A 157 14.59 4.54 -3.02
CA GLY A 157 15.40 4.10 -1.89
C GLY A 157 16.85 4.59 -1.95
N GLN A 158 17.46 4.61 -3.14
CA GLN A 158 18.82 5.12 -3.35
C GLN A 158 18.88 6.65 -3.23
N GLU A 159 17.88 7.37 -3.73
CA GLU A 159 17.75 8.81 -3.60
C GLU A 159 17.58 9.23 -2.13
N GLU A 160 16.76 8.51 -1.37
CA GLU A 160 16.58 8.78 0.07
C GLU A 160 17.89 8.52 0.85
N LYS A 161 18.58 7.42 0.55
CA LYS A 161 19.90 7.10 1.15
C LYS A 161 20.94 8.17 0.82
N SER A 162 20.99 8.63 -0.43
CA SER A 162 21.93 9.66 -0.89
C SER A 162 21.65 11.02 -0.23
N ARG A 163 20.38 11.40 -0.12
CA ARG A 163 19.92 12.62 0.56
C ARG A 163 20.28 12.59 2.06
N ARG A 164 20.07 11.45 2.74
CA ARG A 164 20.50 11.25 4.14
C ARG A 164 22.02 11.25 4.30
N GLY A 165 22.77 10.71 3.34
CA GLY A 165 24.24 10.70 3.33
C GLY A 165 24.85 12.09 3.19
N MET A 166 24.31 12.95 2.31
CA MET A 166 24.74 14.35 2.18
C MET A 166 24.49 15.16 3.45
N LEU A 167 23.33 14.98 4.09
CA LEU A 167 22.98 15.67 5.33
C LEU A 167 23.92 15.30 6.50
N ARG A 168 24.46 14.07 6.52
CA ARG A 168 25.46 13.62 7.50
C ARG A 168 26.87 14.18 7.26
N ARG A 169 27.25 14.47 6.01
CA ARG A 169 28.57 15.06 5.65
C ARG A 169 28.67 16.56 5.88
N ARG A 170 27.55 17.25 6.12
CA ARG A 170 27.47 18.69 6.39
C ARG A 170 27.39 19.05 7.88
N ARG A 171 27.56 18.08 8.77
CA ARG A 171 27.68 18.29 10.23
C ARG A 171 29.11 18.08 10.67
#